data_AF-A0A536AQ80-F1
#
_entry.id   AF-A0A536AQ80-F1
#
_cell.length_a   1.000
_cell.length_b   1.000
_cell.length_c   1.000
_cell.angle_alpha   90.00
_cell.angle_beta   90.00
_cell.angle_gamma   90.00
#
_symmetry.space_group_name_H-M   'P 1'
#
loop_
_entity.id
_entity.type
_entity.pdbx_description
1 polymer ?
#
loop_
_entity_poly.entity_id
_entity_poly.type
_entity_poly.pdbx_seq_one_letter_code
_entity_poly.pdbx_strand_id
1 'polypeptide(L)'
;MMALVVLGGYLAGVIIAVLTIGAENSRIAFGGYALSGNGALIVPAILAPYALYPGWAVVLAHGGDRRLEAALYVLGLYFGVGSISILEAAWFPQSPDVTLLSAVPGFLLTGALFVIPAAVFAAATLWLVRSGHVAMTPLTAAFGIVIAALTALLFGAGLGILTGGAVALALERPARRATIGAVLLVVLIVVGNAPFIPALFTPSGPTQ
;
A
#
# COMPACT_ATOMS: atom_id res chain seq x y z
N MET A 1 -11.29 -2.54 21.82
CA MET A 1 -11.41 -2.07 20.43
C MET A 1 -10.09 -1.57 19.87
N MET A 2 -9.39 -0.63 20.51
CA MET A 2 -8.08 -0.12 20.02
C MET A 2 -7.05 -1.22 19.72
N ALA A 3 -6.86 -2.19 20.62
CA ALA A 3 -5.94 -3.31 20.38
C ALA A 3 -6.30 -4.16 19.15
N LEU A 4 -7.58 -4.36 18.87
CA LEU A 4 -8.04 -5.09 17.68
C LEU A 4 -7.74 -4.32 16.39
N VAL A 5 -7.80 -2.98 16.44
CA VAL A 5 -7.50 -2.12 15.30
C VAL A 5 -6.00 -2.14 14.98
N VAL A 6 -5.14 -2.05 16.02
CA VAL A 6 -3.69 -2.22 15.87
C VAL A 6 -3.37 -3.61 15.31
N LEU A 7 -3.97 -4.66 15.89
CA LEU A 7 -3.76 -6.03 15.45
C LEU A 7 -4.22 -6.24 14.00
N GLY A 8 -5.37 -5.67 13.61
CA GLY A 8 -5.87 -5.72 12.24
C GLY A 8 -4.90 -5.09 11.24
N GLY A 9 -4.37 -3.91 11.57
CA GLY A 9 -3.33 -3.26 10.76
C GLY A 9 -2.07 -4.11 10.67
N TYR A 10 -1.60 -4.63 11.81
CA TYR A 10 -0.41 -5.48 11.87
C TYR A 10 -0.54 -6.75 11.03
N LEU A 11 -1.66 -7.48 11.15
CA LEU A 11 -1.91 -8.69 10.37
C LEU A 11 -1.98 -8.40 8.87
N ALA A 12 -2.63 -7.30 8.47
CA ALA A 12 -2.64 -6.88 7.07
C ALA A 12 -1.22 -6.60 6.57
N GLY A 13 -0.39 -5.93 7.38
CA GLY A 13 1.01 -5.68 7.04
C GLY A 13 1.86 -6.94 6.98
N VAL A 14 1.66 -7.91 7.87
CA VAL A 14 2.38 -9.20 7.82
C VAL A 14 2.01 -9.99 6.56
N ILE A 15 0.73 -9.96 6.14
CA ILE A 15 0.32 -10.58 4.86
C ILE A 15 1.08 -9.93 3.70
N ILE A 16 1.17 -8.59 3.68
CA ILE A 16 1.96 -7.87 2.67
C ILE A 16 3.43 -8.30 2.74
N ALA A 17 4.00 -8.43 3.93
CA ALA A 17 5.38 -8.84 4.11
C ALA A 17 5.66 -10.23 3.53
N VAL A 18 4.81 -11.21 3.85
CA VAL A 18 4.90 -12.57 3.31
C VAL A 18 4.78 -12.58 1.79
N LEU A 19 3.83 -11.82 1.23
CA LEU A 19 3.67 -11.71 -0.23
C LEU A 19 4.88 -11.05 -0.90
N THR A 20 5.49 -10.08 -0.24
CA THR A 20 6.68 -9.36 -0.74
C THR A 20 7.87 -10.31 -0.81
N ILE A 21 8.14 -11.04 0.27
CA ILE A 21 9.21 -12.05 0.33
C ILE A 21 8.95 -13.16 -0.68
N GLY A 22 7.69 -13.59 -0.80
CA GLY A 22 7.28 -14.56 -1.81
C GLY A 22 7.59 -14.07 -3.22
N ALA A 23 7.23 -12.83 -3.56
CA ALA A 23 7.52 -12.22 -4.85
C ALA A 23 9.03 -12.12 -5.11
N GLU A 24 9.78 -11.63 -4.12
CA GLU A 24 11.25 -11.48 -4.19
C GLU A 24 11.95 -12.80 -4.51
N ASN A 25 11.46 -13.91 -3.95
CA ASN A 25 12.04 -15.24 -4.09
C ASN A 25 11.38 -16.09 -5.20
N SER A 26 10.35 -15.57 -5.89
CA SER A 26 9.52 -16.36 -6.82
C SER A 26 10.15 -16.63 -8.18
N ARG A 27 11.26 -15.97 -8.54
CA ARG A 27 11.87 -15.96 -9.89
C ARG A 27 10.87 -15.63 -11.02
N ILE A 28 9.70 -15.06 -10.70
CA ILE A 28 8.69 -14.71 -11.69
C ILE A 28 9.17 -13.48 -12.47
N ALA A 29 9.10 -13.54 -13.80
CA ALA A 29 9.45 -12.43 -14.69
C ALA A 29 8.42 -12.28 -15.82
N PHE A 30 8.22 -11.04 -16.24
CA PHE A 30 7.32 -10.61 -17.29
C PHE A 30 8.10 -9.69 -18.26
N GLY A 31 8.51 -10.21 -19.41
CA GLY A 31 9.36 -9.45 -20.33
C GLY A 31 10.68 -9.02 -19.67
N GLY A 32 11.00 -7.73 -19.71
CA GLY A 32 12.18 -7.16 -19.03
C GLY A 32 12.00 -6.90 -17.53
N TYR A 33 10.82 -7.14 -16.97
CA TYR A 33 10.53 -6.89 -15.55
C TYR A 33 10.52 -8.19 -14.75
N ALA A 34 11.34 -8.27 -13.70
CA ALA A 34 11.33 -9.39 -12.76
C ALA A 34 10.66 -8.97 -11.45
N LEU A 35 9.81 -9.84 -10.89
CA LEU A 35 9.27 -9.67 -9.53
C LEU A 35 10.28 -9.99 -8.43
N SER A 36 11.44 -10.55 -8.79
CA SER A 36 12.56 -10.78 -7.86
C SER A 36 13.42 -9.53 -7.64
N GLY A 37 14.04 -9.43 -6.45
CA GLY A 37 14.85 -8.27 -6.07
C GLY A 37 14.02 -6.99 -5.97
N ASN A 38 14.51 -5.88 -6.51
CA ASN A 38 13.82 -4.57 -6.45
C ASN A 38 12.39 -4.58 -7.01
N GLY A 39 12.06 -5.52 -7.91
CA GLY A 39 10.69 -5.65 -8.42
C GLY A 39 9.67 -6.01 -7.34
N ALA A 40 10.08 -6.73 -6.29
CA ALA A 40 9.19 -7.11 -5.19
C ALA A 40 8.64 -5.90 -4.41
N LEU A 41 9.31 -4.74 -4.47
CA LEU A 41 8.89 -3.49 -3.83
C LEU A 41 7.56 -2.96 -4.38
N ILE A 42 7.11 -3.45 -5.54
CA ILE A 42 5.78 -3.13 -6.06
C ILE A 42 4.65 -3.67 -5.15
N VAL A 43 4.91 -4.78 -4.45
CA VAL A 43 3.95 -5.44 -3.56
C VAL A 43 3.57 -4.53 -2.40
N PRO A 44 4.49 -4.03 -1.55
CA PRO A 44 4.13 -3.10 -0.49
C PRO A 44 3.68 -1.75 -1.05
N ALA A 45 4.22 -1.29 -2.19
CA ALA A 45 3.79 -0.04 -2.83
C ALA A 45 2.30 -0.04 -3.20
N ILE A 46 1.76 -1.16 -3.67
CA ILE A 46 0.34 -1.29 -4.05
C ILE A 46 -0.51 -1.71 -2.84
N LEU A 47 -0.05 -2.72 -2.09
CA LEU A 47 -0.89 -3.35 -1.09
C LEU A 47 -0.97 -2.56 0.22
N ALA A 48 0.03 -1.76 0.60
CA ALA A 48 -0.06 -0.89 1.77
C ALA A 48 -1.19 0.17 1.61
N PRO A 49 -1.26 0.95 0.53
CA PRO A 49 -2.41 1.83 0.28
C PRO A 49 -3.71 1.04 0.17
N TYR A 50 -3.72 -0.13 -0.49
CA TYR A 50 -4.91 -0.96 -0.53
C TYR A 50 -5.39 -1.39 0.87
N ALA A 51 -4.50 -1.79 1.76
CA ALA A 51 -4.82 -2.26 3.11
C ALA A 51 -5.38 -1.14 4.01
N LEU A 52 -5.06 0.12 3.74
CA LEU A 52 -5.69 1.27 4.41
C LEU A 52 -7.20 1.34 4.11
N TYR A 53 -7.63 0.98 2.89
CA TYR A 53 -9.03 1.07 2.49
C TYR A 53 -9.99 0.27 3.38
N PRO A 54 -9.89 -1.07 3.49
CA PRO A 54 -10.84 -1.84 4.28
C PRO A 54 -10.71 -1.49 5.77
N GLY A 55 -9.50 -1.25 6.27
CA GLY A 55 -9.26 -0.85 7.66
C GLY A 55 -9.97 0.45 8.03
N TRP A 56 -9.74 1.52 7.27
CA TRP A 56 -10.35 2.82 7.53
C TRP A 56 -11.84 2.83 7.22
N ALA A 57 -12.29 2.16 6.15
CA ALA A 57 -13.71 2.07 5.82
C ALA A 57 -14.51 1.38 6.92
N VAL A 58 -13.93 0.41 7.64
CA VAL A 58 -14.57 -0.24 8.80
C VAL A 58 -14.47 0.65 10.04
N VAL A 59 -13.28 1.16 10.37
CA VAL A 59 -13.05 1.96 11.59
C VAL A 59 -13.90 3.24 11.57
N LEU A 60 -13.89 3.97 10.46
CA LEU A 60 -14.56 5.27 10.34
C LEU A 60 -16.05 5.17 10.01
N ALA A 61 -16.56 3.97 9.72
CA ALA A 61 -18.00 3.75 9.55
C ALA A 61 -18.78 3.81 10.86
N HIS A 62 -18.10 3.60 11.99
CA HIS A 62 -18.71 3.69 13.30
C HIS A 62 -18.84 5.16 13.70
N GLY A 63 -20.02 5.57 14.20
CA GLY A 63 -20.25 6.95 14.65
C GLY A 63 -19.28 7.40 15.75
N GLY A 64 -19.02 8.71 15.79
CA GLY A 64 -18.08 9.35 16.72
C GLY A 64 -16.73 9.71 16.08
N ASP A 65 -15.85 10.34 16.86
CA ASP A 65 -14.47 10.62 16.42
C ASP A 65 -13.62 9.35 16.58
N ARG A 66 -13.22 8.76 15.45
CA ARG A 66 -12.43 7.53 15.35
C ARG A 66 -11.07 7.75 14.71
N ARG A 67 -10.59 9.00 14.69
CA ARG A 67 -9.29 9.37 14.08
C ARG A 67 -8.12 8.66 14.76
N LEU A 68 -8.18 8.51 16.08
CA LEU A 68 -7.14 7.80 16.84
C LEU A 68 -7.09 6.32 16.42
N GLU A 69 -8.23 5.64 16.29
CA GLU A 69 -8.28 4.27 15.84
C GLU A 69 -7.76 4.12 14.41
N ALA A 70 -8.11 5.05 13.51
CA ALA A 70 -7.55 5.04 12.16
C ALA A 70 -6.03 5.21 12.16
N ALA A 71 -5.48 6.06 13.03
CA ALA A 71 -4.03 6.21 13.21
C ALA A 71 -3.39 4.97 13.84
N LEU A 72 -4.05 4.33 14.81
CA LEU A 72 -3.60 3.07 15.41
C LEU A 72 -3.60 1.90 14.41
N TYR A 73 -4.54 1.88 13.46
CA TYR A 73 -4.52 0.94 12.34
C TYR A 73 -3.27 1.15 11.47
N VAL A 74 -2.97 2.41 11.12
CA VAL A 74 -1.76 2.78 10.36
C VAL A 74 -0.51 2.36 11.11
N LEU A 75 -0.47 2.53 12.44
CA LEU A 75 0.66 2.10 13.27
C LEU A 75 0.85 0.58 13.24
N GLY A 76 -0.24 -0.18 13.34
CA GLY A 76 -0.20 -1.63 13.15
C GLY A 76 0.34 -1.99 11.77
N LEU A 77 -0.22 -1.39 10.72
CA LEU A 77 0.18 -1.62 9.32
C LEU A 77 1.65 -1.27 9.08
N TYR A 78 2.15 -0.18 9.67
CA TYR A 78 3.55 0.24 9.63
C TYR A 78 4.47 -0.86 10.15
N PHE A 79 4.21 -1.41 11.33
CA PHE A 79 5.02 -2.48 11.90
C PHE A 79 4.82 -3.82 11.19
N GLY A 80 3.62 -4.08 10.67
CA GLY A 80 3.34 -5.28 9.88
C GLY A 80 4.11 -5.26 8.56
N VAL A 81 4.08 -4.17 7.79
CA VAL A 81 4.85 -4.03 6.55
C VAL A 81 6.35 -3.99 6.85
N GLY A 82 6.76 -3.32 7.93
CA GLY A 82 8.15 -3.34 8.40
C GLY A 82 8.69 -4.74 8.64
N SER A 83 7.84 -5.71 8.99
CA SER A 83 8.25 -7.09 9.21
C SER A 83 8.89 -7.77 7.99
N ILE A 84 8.79 -7.20 6.78
CA ILE A 84 9.55 -7.62 5.60
C ILE A 84 11.02 -7.86 5.96
N SER A 85 11.71 -6.85 6.51
CA SER A 85 13.15 -6.96 6.81
C SER A 85 13.45 -8.00 7.90
N ILE A 86 12.55 -8.16 8.87
CA ILE A 86 12.71 -9.15 9.95
C ILE A 86 12.55 -10.57 9.41
N LEU A 87 11.50 -10.80 8.62
CA LEU A 87 11.19 -12.10 8.03
C LEU A 87 12.22 -12.49 6.97
N GLU A 88 12.71 -11.54 6.18
CA GLU A 88 13.80 -11.76 5.22
C GLU A 88 15.09 -12.18 5.95
N ALA A 89 15.50 -11.46 6.99
CA ALA A 89 16.66 -11.83 7.80
C ALA A 89 16.50 -13.19 8.50
N ALA A 90 15.27 -13.57 8.88
CA ALA A 90 15.00 -14.83 9.56
C ALA A 90 14.92 -16.04 8.61
N TRP A 91 14.36 -15.87 7.41
CA TRP A 91 14.08 -16.96 6.48
C TRP A 91 15.11 -17.06 5.34
N PHE A 92 15.69 -15.94 4.94
CA PHE A 92 16.61 -15.82 3.80
C PHE A 92 17.82 -14.93 4.15
N PRO A 93 18.65 -15.30 5.15
CA PRO A 93 19.81 -14.50 5.53
C PRO A 93 20.83 -14.41 4.38
N GLN A 94 21.19 -13.18 3.99
CA GLN A 94 22.11 -12.90 2.89
C GLN A 94 23.58 -13.22 3.24
N SER A 95 23.93 -13.24 4.53
CA SER A 95 25.24 -13.65 5.02
C SER A 95 25.14 -14.22 6.44
N PRO A 96 26.18 -14.93 6.93
CA PRO A 96 26.22 -15.47 8.29
C PRO A 96 26.14 -14.41 9.40
N ASP A 97 26.48 -13.16 9.09
CA ASP A 97 26.52 -12.04 10.04
C ASP A 97 25.16 -11.31 10.17
N VAL A 98 24.18 -11.64 9.32
CA VAL A 98 22.85 -11.06 9.38
C VAL A 98 22.11 -11.59 10.61
N THR A 99 21.70 -10.67 11.48
CA THR A 99 20.92 -10.94 12.69
C THR A 99 19.59 -10.20 12.67
N LEU A 100 18.64 -10.62 13.50
CA LEU A 100 17.38 -9.89 13.69
C LEU A 100 17.60 -8.43 14.13
N LEU A 101 18.65 -8.17 14.91
CA LEU A 101 18.99 -6.81 15.34
C LEU A 101 19.47 -5.95 14.16
N SER A 102 20.26 -6.53 13.25
CA SER A 102 20.69 -5.82 12.03
C SER A 102 19.53 -5.50 11.06
N ALA A 103 18.39 -6.18 11.19
CA ALA A 103 17.20 -5.91 10.41
C ALA A 103 16.30 -4.78 10.96
N VAL A 104 16.56 -4.30 12.19
CA VAL A 104 15.77 -3.23 12.83
C VAL A 104 15.73 -1.93 12.02
N PRO A 105 16.84 -1.44 11.43
CA PRO A 105 16.78 -0.26 10.56
C PRO A 105 15.87 -0.47 9.35
N GLY A 106 15.97 -1.63 8.68
CA GLY A 106 15.10 -1.99 7.56
C GLY A 106 13.63 -2.10 7.97
N PHE A 107 13.37 -2.67 9.14
CA PHE A 107 12.02 -2.79 9.71
C PHE A 107 11.34 -1.42 9.87
N LEU A 108 12.06 -0.45 10.45
CA LEU A 108 11.52 0.89 10.63
C LEU A 108 11.39 1.65 9.31
N LEU A 109 12.38 1.50 8.42
CA LEU A 109 12.42 2.20 7.14
C LEU A 109 11.34 1.70 6.18
N THR A 110 11.13 0.38 6.08
CA THR A 110 10.17 -0.20 5.13
C THR A 110 8.74 0.21 5.48
N GLY A 111 8.38 0.14 6.77
CA GLY A 111 7.09 0.69 7.23
C GLY A 111 6.98 2.18 6.93
N ALA A 112 8.05 2.95 7.13
CA ALA A 112 8.03 4.40 6.92
C ALA A 112 7.83 4.76 5.45
N LEU A 113 8.50 4.07 4.54
CA LEU A 113 8.46 4.36 3.11
C LEU A 113 7.10 4.04 2.49
N PHE A 114 6.52 2.88 2.80
CA PHE A 114 5.32 2.39 2.10
C PHE A 114 4.00 2.76 2.79
N VAL A 115 4.01 2.90 4.11
CA VAL A 115 2.76 3.09 4.87
C VAL A 115 2.50 4.56 5.18
N ILE A 116 3.51 5.29 5.67
CA ILE A 116 3.29 6.65 6.19
C ILE A 116 2.89 7.65 5.08
N PRO A 117 3.62 7.77 3.96
CA PRO A 117 3.21 8.64 2.86
C PRO A 117 1.83 8.29 2.31
N ALA A 118 1.56 7.00 2.08
CA ALA A 118 0.26 6.54 1.59
C ALA A 118 -0.88 6.91 2.56
N ALA A 119 -0.66 6.75 3.87
CA ALA A 119 -1.63 7.14 4.90
C ALA A 119 -1.83 8.66 4.95
N VAL A 120 -0.77 9.47 4.82
CA VAL A 120 -0.87 10.93 4.78
C VAL A 120 -1.69 11.40 3.58
N PHE A 121 -1.39 10.88 2.38
CA PHE A 121 -2.16 11.22 1.18
C PHE A 121 -3.61 10.73 1.27
N ALA A 122 -3.84 9.52 1.80
CA ALA A 122 -5.20 9.02 2.01
C ALA A 122 -5.98 9.88 3.01
N ALA A 123 -5.37 10.30 4.12
CA ALA A 123 -5.99 11.19 5.10
C ALA A 123 -6.31 12.55 4.49
N ALA A 124 -5.37 13.14 3.74
CA ALA A 124 -5.55 14.42 3.09
C ALA A 124 -6.70 14.38 2.06
N THR A 125 -6.74 13.36 1.20
CA THR A 125 -7.83 13.20 0.23
C THR A 125 -9.16 12.94 0.92
N LEU A 126 -9.19 12.09 1.93
CA LEU A 126 -10.41 11.84 2.72
C LEU A 126 -10.92 13.12 3.37
N TRP A 127 -10.03 13.93 3.94
CA TRP A 127 -10.37 15.22 4.55
C TRP A 127 -10.92 16.21 3.51
N LEU A 128 -10.26 16.34 2.36
CA LEU A 128 -10.71 17.23 1.27
C LEU A 128 -12.12 16.89 0.80
N VAL A 129 -12.41 15.60 0.61
CA VAL A 129 -13.72 15.14 0.16
C VAL A 129 -14.77 15.32 1.24
N ARG A 130 -14.51 14.88 2.47
CA ARG A 130 -15.49 14.93 3.56
C ARG A 130 -15.79 16.34 4.05
N SER A 131 -14.84 17.27 3.89
CA SER A 131 -15.03 18.68 4.24
C SER A 131 -15.73 19.48 3.13
N GLY A 132 -16.07 18.84 1.99
CA GLY A 132 -16.73 19.49 0.86
C GLY A 132 -15.81 20.36 -0.01
N HIS A 133 -14.49 20.37 0.22
CA HIS A 133 -13.54 21.09 -0.63
C HIS A 133 -13.41 20.46 -2.02
N VAL A 134 -13.66 19.15 -2.13
CA VAL A 134 -13.64 18.40 -3.40
C VAL A 134 -14.87 17.51 -3.49
N ALA A 135 -15.70 17.71 -4.51
CA ALA A 135 -16.80 16.80 -4.81
C ALA A 135 -16.29 15.56 -5.55
N MET A 136 -16.75 14.36 -5.18
CA MET A 136 -16.39 13.11 -5.87
C MET A 136 -17.22 12.93 -7.15
N THR A 137 -16.72 13.51 -8.24
CA THR A 137 -17.23 13.38 -9.62
C THR A 137 -16.30 12.50 -10.48
N PRO A 138 -16.74 12.03 -11.66
CA PRO A 138 -15.85 11.32 -12.60
C PRO A 138 -14.62 12.14 -12.99
N LEU A 139 -14.77 13.46 -13.15
CA LEU A 139 -13.67 14.35 -13.51
C LEU A 139 -12.63 14.44 -12.39
N THR A 140 -13.05 14.67 -11.15
CA THR A 140 -12.14 14.71 -9.99
C THR A 140 -11.49 13.35 -9.73
N ALA A 141 -12.19 12.25 -10.01
CA ALA A 141 -11.61 10.91 -9.94
C ALA A 141 -10.51 10.73 -11.00
N ALA A 142 -10.74 11.17 -12.25
CA ALA A 142 -9.73 11.13 -13.30
C ALA A 142 -8.49 11.97 -12.94
N PHE A 143 -8.68 13.19 -12.43
CA PHE A 143 -7.56 14.01 -11.94
C PHE A 143 -6.82 13.34 -10.78
N GLY A 144 -7.54 12.76 -9.82
CA GLY A 144 -6.94 12.00 -8.71
C GLY A 144 -6.10 10.83 -9.20
N ILE A 145 -6.55 10.10 -10.22
CA ILE A 145 -5.79 9.02 -10.87
C ILE A 145 -4.52 9.54 -11.52
N VAL A 146 -4.58 10.66 -12.26
CA VAL A 146 -3.40 11.26 -12.90
C VAL A 146 -2.38 11.70 -11.84
N ILE A 147 -2.83 12.40 -10.79
CA ILE A 147 -1.94 12.83 -9.71
C ILE A 147 -1.34 11.62 -9.00
N ALA A 148 -2.14 10.60 -8.69
CA ALA A 148 -1.67 9.36 -8.08
C ALA A 148 -0.63 8.66 -8.96
N ALA A 149 -0.82 8.61 -10.29
CA ALA A 149 0.13 8.03 -11.23
C ALA A 149 1.47 8.78 -11.24
N LEU A 150 1.42 10.11 -11.30
CA LEU A 150 2.62 10.95 -11.30
C LEU A 150 3.40 10.85 -9.98
N THR A 151 2.69 10.73 -8.87
CA THR A 151 3.28 10.67 -7.52
C THR A 151 3.57 9.24 -7.04
N ALA A 152 3.07 8.20 -7.72
CA ALA A 152 3.37 6.79 -7.41
C ALA A 152 4.84 6.42 -7.65
N LEU A 153 5.56 7.20 -8.45
CA LEU A 153 7.02 7.08 -8.62
C LEU A 153 7.80 7.26 -7.29
N LEU A 154 7.16 7.83 -6.27
CA LEU A 154 7.69 7.98 -4.91
C LEU A 154 7.29 6.77 -4.03
N PHE A 155 7.73 5.56 -4.40
CA PHE A 155 7.46 4.32 -3.64
C PHE A 155 5.97 4.02 -3.39
N GLY A 156 5.09 4.35 -4.34
CA GLY A 156 3.65 4.13 -4.20
C GLY A 156 2.93 5.15 -3.31
N ALA A 157 3.60 6.18 -2.78
CA ALA A 157 2.97 7.19 -1.91
C ALA A 157 1.71 7.83 -2.53
N GLY A 158 1.77 8.15 -3.82
CA GLY A 158 0.65 8.74 -4.58
C GLY A 158 -0.62 7.89 -4.61
N LEU A 159 -0.49 6.57 -4.47
CA LEU A 159 -1.63 5.65 -4.44
C LEU A 159 -2.51 5.82 -3.20
N GLY A 160 -2.00 6.47 -2.15
CA GLY A 160 -2.78 6.91 -1.00
C GLY A 160 -3.96 7.83 -1.40
N ILE A 161 -3.80 8.65 -2.43
CA ILE A 161 -4.86 9.55 -2.93
C ILE A 161 -6.11 8.74 -3.32
N LEU A 162 -5.91 7.67 -4.09
CA LEU A 162 -6.98 6.78 -4.56
C LEU A 162 -7.67 6.09 -3.39
N THR A 163 -6.88 5.66 -2.41
CA THR A 163 -7.37 5.04 -1.18
C THR A 163 -8.26 6.00 -0.40
N GLY A 164 -7.82 7.25 -0.18
CA GLY A 164 -8.62 8.25 0.55
C GLY A 164 -9.96 8.54 -0.13
N GLY A 165 -9.97 8.66 -1.46
CA GLY A 165 -11.20 8.81 -2.25
C GLY A 165 -12.11 7.58 -2.14
N ALA A 166 -11.55 6.37 -2.21
CA ALA A 166 -12.30 5.13 -2.05
C ALA A 166 -12.90 4.98 -0.64
N VAL A 167 -12.17 5.37 0.41
CA VAL A 167 -12.70 5.40 1.79
C VAL A 167 -13.86 6.38 1.88
N ALA A 168 -13.74 7.59 1.32
CA ALA A 168 -14.84 8.56 1.31
C ALA A 168 -16.09 7.99 0.63
N LEU A 169 -15.94 7.41 -0.56
CA LEU A 169 -17.02 6.77 -1.31
C LEU A 169 -17.66 5.60 -0.55
N ALA A 170 -16.85 4.82 0.18
CA ALA A 170 -17.30 3.68 0.97
C ALA A 170 -18.07 4.07 2.25
N LEU A 171 -17.77 5.25 2.80
CA LEU A 171 -18.51 5.83 3.92
C LEU A 171 -19.87 6.38 3.43
N GLU A 172 -19.91 6.99 2.24
CA GLU A 172 -21.16 7.48 1.62
C GLU A 172 -22.06 6.33 1.11
N ARG A 173 -21.45 5.28 0.54
CA ARG A 173 -22.15 4.17 -0.11
C ARG A 173 -21.79 2.83 0.54
N PRO A 174 -22.25 2.56 1.78
CA PRO A 174 -21.86 1.37 2.54
C PRO A 174 -22.21 0.05 1.83
N ALA A 175 -23.34 0.02 1.12
CA ALA A 175 -23.77 -1.15 0.34
C ALA A 175 -22.83 -1.51 -0.82
N ARG A 176 -21.97 -0.59 -1.27
CA ARG A 176 -21.05 -0.78 -2.41
C ARG A 176 -19.59 -0.96 -1.98
N ARG A 177 -19.30 -1.12 -0.69
CA ARG A 177 -17.93 -1.24 -0.16
C ARG A 177 -17.11 -2.31 -0.88
N ALA A 178 -17.66 -3.52 -1.01
CA ALA A 178 -16.94 -4.60 -1.70
C ALA A 178 -16.58 -4.23 -3.16
N THR A 179 -17.52 -3.65 -3.91
CA THR A 179 -17.28 -3.20 -5.29
C THR A 179 -16.25 -2.09 -5.37
N ILE A 180 -16.32 -1.10 -4.47
CA ILE A 180 -15.35 0.00 -4.39
C ILE A 180 -13.95 -0.55 -4.10
N GLY A 181 -13.84 -1.50 -3.17
CA GLY A 181 -12.57 -2.17 -2.85
C GLY A 181 -12.00 -2.94 -4.04
N ALA A 182 -12.83 -3.69 -4.76
CA ALA A 182 -12.39 -4.43 -5.95
C ALA A 182 -11.88 -3.48 -7.06
N VAL A 183 -12.64 -2.41 -7.35
CA VAL A 183 -12.24 -1.39 -8.33
C VAL A 183 -10.97 -0.67 -7.89
N LEU A 184 -10.86 -0.31 -6.61
CA LEU A 184 -9.65 0.29 -6.06
C LEU A 184 -8.44 -0.62 -6.29
N LEU A 185 -8.53 -1.91 -5.97
CA LEU A 185 -7.42 -2.85 -6.17
C LEU A 185 -6.95 -2.88 -7.63
N VAL A 186 -7.89 -2.98 -8.58
CA VAL A 186 -7.57 -2.97 -10.01
C VAL A 186 -6.88 -1.66 -10.40
N VAL A 187 -7.43 -0.52 -9.97
CA VAL A 187 -6.85 0.79 -10.29
C VAL A 187 -5.48 0.97 -9.65
N LEU A 188 -5.27 0.52 -8.42
CA LEU A 188 -3.97 0.54 -7.75
C LEU A 188 -2.93 -0.32 -8.49
N ILE A 189 -3.32 -1.49 -9.00
CA ILE A 189 -2.46 -2.33 -9.81
C ILE A 189 -2.09 -1.62 -11.12
N VAL A 190 -3.08 -1.06 -11.83
CA VAL A 190 -2.83 -0.36 -13.10
C VAL A 190 -1.96 0.87 -12.90
N VAL A 191 -2.30 1.72 -11.94
CA VAL A 191 -1.61 3.00 -11.68
C VAL A 191 -0.24 2.78 -11.06
N GLY A 192 -0.12 1.85 -10.11
CA GLY A 192 1.16 1.51 -9.48
C GLY A 192 2.16 0.91 -10.47
N ASN A 193 1.68 0.18 -11.47
CA ASN A 193 2.53 -0.38 -12.52
C ASN A 193 2.74 0.55 -13.72
N ALA A 194 2.03 1.69 -13.83
CA ALA A 194 2.13 2.60 -14.96
C ALA A 194 3.57 2.98 -15.36
N PRO A 195 4.49 3.25 -14.41
CA PRO A 195 5.91 3.49 -14.74
C PRO A 195 6.65 2.31 -15.36
N PHE A 196 6.22 1.08 -15.05
CA PHE A 196 6.86 -0.17 -15.47
C PHE A 196 6.22 -0.78 -16.71
N ILE A 197 5.07 -0.26 -17.16
CA ILE A 197 4.38 -0.71 -18.39
C ILE A 197 5.32 -0.75 -19.60
N PRO A 198 6.20 0.23 -19.86
CA PRO A 198 7.14 0.16 -20.98
C PRO A 198 8.09 -1.07 -20.89
N ALA A 199 8.52 -1.43 -19.68
CA ALA A 199 9.45 -2.55 -19.45
C ALA A 199 8.81 -3.94 -19.68
N LEU A 200 7.47 -4.04 -19.61
CA LEU A 200 6.73 -5.26 -19.92
C LEU A 200 6.78 -5.62 -21.41
N PHE A 201 6.98 -4.62 -22.28
CA PHE A 201 6.96 -4.78 -23.73
C PHE A 201 8.35 -4.70 -24.38
N THR A 202 9.39 -4.39 -23.61
CA THR A 202 10.78 -4.44 -24.09
C THR A 202 11.34 -5.86 -23.93
N PRO A 203 11.82 -6.50 -25.01
CA PRO A 203 12.51 -7.79 -24.93
C PRO A 203 13.75 -7.69 -24.04
N SER A 204 13.99 -8.69 -23.19
CA SER A 204 15.28 -8.88 -22.53
C SER A 204 16.33 -9.15 -23.62
N GLY A 205 17.15 -8.15 -23.94
CA GLY A 205 18.30 -8.33 -24.84
C GLY A 205 19.27 -9.38 -24.29
N PRO A 206 20.06 -10.04 -25.15
CA PRO A 206 21.01 -11.05 -24.69
C PRO A 206 21.98 -10.42 -23.69
N THR A 207 22.10 -11.05 -22.53
CA THR A 207 23.17 -10.80 -21.56
C THR A 207 24.51 -10.99 -22.27
N GLN A 208 25.26 -9.90 -22.43
CA GLN A 208 26.70 -9.96 -22.71
C GLN A 208 27.47 -10.09 -21.41
#